data_AF-A0A2D5HMU2-F1
#
_entry.id   AF-A0A2D5HMU2-F1
#
_cell.length_a   1.000
_cell.length_b   1.000
_cell.length_c   1.000
_cell.angle_alpha   90.00
_cell.angle_beta   90.00
_cell.angle_gamma   90.00
#
_symmetry.space_group_name_H-M   'P 1'
#
loop_
_entity.id
_entity.type
_entity.pdbx_description
1 polymer ?
#
loop_
_entity_poly.entity_id
_entity_poly.type
_entity_poly.pdbx_seq_one_letter_code
_entity_poly.pdbx_strand_id
1 'polypeptide(L)'
;MNSNTPLITMVIKSKDYQKIDLLTSSQKSLIETLSMLCSFLSVDDFCSFIFSSKFSDLISTYSGLVFEIGLYTNHEIVLQLIGQGKKVTIIDNIGCGCFADNSIDCSTYDELVVCINQWLSLVLN
;
A
#
# COMPACT_ATOMS: atom_id res chain seq x y z
N MET A 1 -18.55 -15.11 10.71
CA MET A 1 -17.49 -14.57 11.57
C MET A 1 -17.63 -13.06 11.53
N ASN A 2 -17.94 -12.41 12.64
CA ASN A 2 -18.03 -10.95 12.71
C ASN A 2 -16.61 -10.41 12.92
N SER A 3 -15.77 -10.49 11.90
CA SER A 3 -14.41 -9.99 11.96
C SER A 3 -14.43 -8.48 11.70
N ASN A 4 -14.75 -7.71 12.73
CA ASN A 4 -14.55 -6.25 12.78
C ASN A 4 -13.05 -5.87 12.96
N THR A 5 -12.15 -6.84 12.87
CA THR A 5 -10.71 -6.66 13.00
C THR A 5 -10.13 -6.26 11.64
N PRO A 6 -9.28 -5.23 11.58
CA PRO A 6 -8.59 -4.91 10.34
C PRO A 6 -7.77 -6.09 9.81
N LEU A 7 -7.64 -6.14 8.49
CA LEU A 7 -6.91 -7.18 7.77
C LEU A 7 -5.54 -6.68 7.35
N ILE A 8 -5.48 -5.48 6.77
CA ILE A 8 -4.28 -4.92 6.16
C ILE A 8 -3.91 -3.64 6.89
N THR A 9 -2.62 -3.44 7.14
CA THR A 9 -2.07 -2.16 7.57
C THR A 9 -1.26 -1.52 6.46
N MET A 10 -1.15 -0.20 6.48
CA MET A 10 -0.26 0.55 5.60
C MET A 10 0.35 1.75 6.32
N VAL A 11 1.63 1.99 6.11
CA VAL A 11 2.34 3.18 6.63
C VAL A 11 3.40 3.65 5.64
N ILE A 12 3.65 4.96 5.57
CA ILE A 12 4.78 5.50 4.81
C ILE A 12 6.08 5.06 5.48
N LYS A 13 6.92 4.36 4.73
CA LYS A 13 8.24 3.90 5.17
C LYS A 13 9.35 4.89 4.84
N SER A 14 9.26 5.53 3.67
CA SER A 14 10.25 6.52 3.24
C SER A 14 9.60 7.66 2.46
N LYS A 15 10.07 8.88 2.76
CA LYS A 15 9.68 10.13 2.10
C LYS A 15 10.88 11.07 1.99
N ASP A 16 11.05 11.66 0.81
CA ASP A 16 11.90 12.82 0.53
C ASP A 16 11.26 14.15 1.00
N TYR A 17 11.77 14.69 2.11
CA TYR A 17 11.25 15.92 2.70
C TYR A 17 11.31 17.14 1.76
N GLN A 18 12.23 17.17 0.79
CA GLN A 18 12.35 18.30 -0.15
C GLN A 18 11.16 18.38 -1.11
N LYS A 19 10.51 17.25 -1.39
CA LYS A 19 9.31 17.20 -2.25
C LYS A 19 8.02 17.53 -1.50
N ILE A 20 8.03 17.55 -0.17
CA ILE A 20 6.82 17.83 0.63
C ILE A 20 6.36 19.28 0.40
N ASP A 21 7.27 20.23 0.22
CA ASP A 21 6.92 21.63 0.03
C ASP A 21 6.13 21.91 -1.25
N LEU A 22 6.30 21.04 -2.26
CA LEU A 22 5.57 21.10 -3.55
C LEU A 22 4.13 20.60 -3.46
N LEU A 23 3.75 19.99 -2.33
CA LEU A 23 2.43 19.40 -2.15
C LEU A 23 1.37 20.44 -1.77
N THR A 24 0.15 20.21 -2.26
CA THR A 24 -1.04 20.92 -1.80
C THR A 24 -1.33 20.61 -0.33
N SER A 25 -2.12 21.45 0.33
CA SER A 25 -2.57 21.20 1.72
C SER A 25 -3.26 19.85 1.89
N SER A 26 -4.10 19.45 0.93
CA SER A 26 -4.78 18.15 0.93
C SER A 26 -3.79 16.99 0.84
N GLN A 27 -2.77 17.09 0.00
CA GLN A 27 -1.74 16.05 -0.14
C GLN A 27 -0.85 15.95 1.11
N LYS A 28 -0.49 17.09 1.72
CA LYS A 28 0.26 17.12 2.98
C LYS A 28 -0.52 16.43 4.10
N SER A 29 -1.82 16.74 4.25
CA SER A 29 -2.69 16.08 5.21
C SER A 29 -2.82 14.58 4.97
N LEU A 30 -2.85 14.14 3.70
CA LEU A 30 -2.82 12.72 3.37
C LEU A 30 -1.49 12.07 3.77
N ILE A 31 -0.35 12.70 3.50
CA ILE A 31 0.96 12.21 3.96
C ILE A 31 1.00 12.10 5.48
N GLU A 32 0.49 13.09 6.22
CA GLU A 32 0.44 13.03 7.68
C GLU A 32 -0.40 11.86 8.16
N THR A 33 -1.56 11.64 7.54
CA THR A 33 -2.44 10.49 7.81
C THR A 33 -1.72 9.18 7.54
N LEU A 34 -1.07 9.05 6.38
CA LEU A 34 -0.35 7.84 5.98
C LEU A 34 1.01 7.67 6.68
N SER A 35 1.51 8.72 7.36
CA SER A 35 2.66 8.63 8.26
C SER A 35 2.26 8.00 9.60
N MET A 36 0.96 7.99 9.92
CA MET A 36 0.38 7.14 10.96
C MET A 36 -0.01 5.80 10.34
N LEU A 37 0.03 4.73 11.15
CA LEU A 37 -0.39 3.41 10.72
C LEU A 37 -1.88 3.43 10.33
N CYS A 38 -2.17 3.28 9.04
CA CYS A 38 -3.51 3.14 8.52
C CYS A 38 -3.90 1.65 8.52
N SER A 39 -5.17 1.36 8.81
CA SER A 39 -5.69 -0.02 8.85
C SER A 39 -6.95 -0.13 8.00
N PHE A 40 -7.08 -1.24 7.27
CA PHE A 40 -8.17 -1.52 6.34
C PHE A 40 -8.89 -2.79 6.76
N LEU A 41 -10.22 -2.77 6.73
CA LEU A 41 -11.05 -3.91 7.15
C LEU A 41 -11.10 -5.03 6.10
N SER A 42 -10.86 -4.70 4.84
CA SER A 42 -10.91 -5.65 3.74
C SER A 42 -9.88 -5.33 2.65
N VAL A 43 -9.65 -6.30 1.76
CA VAL A 43 -8.87 -6.11 0.54
C VAL A 43 -9.51 -5.04 -0.35
N ASP A 44 -10.85 -4.99 -0.39
CA ASP A 44 -11.59 -4.00 -1.16
C ASP A 44 -11.31 -2.59 -0.63
N ASP A 45 -11.45 -2.35 0.67
CA ASP A 45 -11.19 -1.03 1.28
C ASP A 45 -9.77 -0.54 0.97
N PHE A 46 -8.79 -1.45 1.05
CA PHE A 46 -7.40 -1.16 0.72
C PHE A 46 -7.24 -0.81 -0.77
N CYS A 47 -7.71 -1.64 -1.68
CA CYS A 47 -7.58 -1.42 -3.12
C CYS A 47 -8.34 -0.16 -3.56
N SER A 48 -9.53 0.06 -3.01
CA SER A 48 -10.36 1.24 -3.25
C SER A 48 -9.66 2.52 -2.81
N PHE A 49 -8.92 2.46 -1.70
CA PHE A 49 -8.07 3.57 -1.28
C PHE A 49 -6.89 3.81 -2.25
N ILE A 50 -6.16 2.76 -2.64
CA ILE A 50 -5.01 2.87 -3.56
C ILE A 50 -5.42 3.43 -4.93
N PHE A 51 -6.60 3.06 -5.44
CA PHE A 51 -7.12 3.58 -6.71
C PHE A 51 -7.99 4.83 -6.55
N SER A 52 -8.07 5.41 -5.36
CA SER A 52 -8.77 6.68 -5.15
C SER A 52 -8.05 7.84 -5.85
N SER A 53 -8.80 8.86 -6.25
CA SER A 53 -8.23 10.08 -6.83
C SER A 53 -7.21 10.73 -5.89
N LYS A 54 -7.50 10.76 -4.58
CA LYS A 54 -6.61 11.33 -3.56
C LYS A 54 -5.23 10.64 -3.54
N PHE A 55 -5.20 9.31 -3.59
CA PHE A 55 -3.94 8.57 -3.59
C PHE A 55 -3.23 8.73 -4.93
N SER A 56 -3.93 8.59 -6.05
CA SER A 56 -3.38 8.76 -7.41
C SER A 56 -2.76 10.15 -7.60
N ASP A 57 -3.43 11.20 -7.13
CA ASP A 57 -2.95 12.59 -7.21
C ASP A 57 -1.67 12.79 -6.36
N LEU A 58 -1.59 12.11 -5.21
CA LEU A 58 -0.40 12.14 -4.35
C LEU A 58 0.79 11.47 -5.05
N ILE A 59 0.65 10.23 -5.53
CA ILE A 59 1.77 9.48 -6.13
C ILE A 59 2.17 9.98 -7.53
N SER A 60 1.30 10.76 -8.18
CA SER A 60 1.61 11.48 -9.43
C SER A 60 2.44 12.74 -9.19
N THR A 61 2.20 13.42 -8.07
CA THR A 61 2.94 14.63 -7.69
C THR A 61 4.25 14.27 -6.99
N TYR A 62 4.21 13.24 -6.16
CA TYR A 62 5.30 12.78 -5.34
C TYR A 62 5.80 11.43 -5.82
N SER A 63 6.79 11.47 -6.72
CA SER A 63 7.45 10.27 -7.19
C SER A 63 8.33 9.66 -6.09
N GLY A 64 8.19 8.34 -5.89
CA GLY A 64 9.05 7.58 -4.98
C GLY A 64 8.56 7.53 -3.53
N LEU A 65 7.26 7.72 -3.27
CA LEU A 65 6.71 7.31 -1.98
C LEU A 65 6.80 5.80 -1.84
N VAL A 66 7.36 5.37 -0.72
CA VAL A 66 7.50 3.98 -0.36
C VAL A 66 6.63 3.73 0.86
N PHE A 67 5.70 2.79 0.71
CA PHE A 67 4.80 2.34 1.75
C PHE A 67 5.19 0.93 2.19
N GLU A 68 4.98 0.65 3.45
CA GLU A 68 4.95 -0.70 3.99
C GLU A 68 3.50 -1.13 4.11
N ILE A 69 3.18 -2.32 3.64
CA ILE A 69 1.87 -2.97 3.77
C ILE A 69 2.08 -4.18 4.66
N GLY A 70 1.27 -4.33 5.71
CA GLY A 70 1.42 -5.43 6.66
C GLY A 70 0.13 -6.20 6.88
N LEU A 71 0.27 -7.42 7.39
CA LEU A 71 -0.85 -8.14 7.98
C LEU A 71 -1.15 -7.55 9.37
N TYR A 72 -2.40 -7.18 9.62
CA TYR A 72 -2.76 -6.55 10.91
C TYR A 72 -2.48 -7.46 12.12
N THR A 73 -2.69 -8.77 11.97
CA THR A 73 -2.47 -9.76 13.04
C THR A 73 -1.02 -10.15 13.24
N ASN A 74 -0.14 -9.88 12.27
CA ASN A 74 1.28 -10.17 12.36
C ASN A 74 2.11 -9.11 11.61
N HIS A 75 2.71 -8.20 12.37
CA HIS A 75 3.49 -7.08 11.85
C HIS A 75 4.87 -7.47 11.30
N GLU A 76 5.30 -8.72 11.45
CA GLU A 76 6.51 -9.21 10.78
C GLU A 76 6.23 -9.57 9.32
N ILE A 77 4.96 -9.80 8.95
CA ILE A 77 4.57 -10.14 7.58
C ILE A 77 4.24 -8.85 6.84
N VAL A 78 5.21 -8.35 6.09
CA VAL A 78 5.10 -7.10 5.33
C VAL A 78 5.51 -7.24 3.87
N LEU A 79 4.88 -6.42 3.05
CA LEU A 79 5.24 -6.10 1.67
C LEU A 79 5.61 -4.61 1.59
N GLN A 80 6.23 -4.23 0.49
CA GLN A 80 6.47 -2.84 0.14
C GLN A 80 5.62 -2.45 -1.06
N LEU A 81 5.04 -1.25 -1.02
CA LEU A 81 4.34 -0.65 -2.15
C LEU A 81 5.06 0.62 -2.58
N ILE A 82 5.31 0.74 -3.87
CA ILE A 82 5.89 1.93 -4.48
C ILE A 82 4.87 2.52 -5.44
N GLY A 83 4.47 3.77 -5.19
CA GLY A 83 3.58 4.52 -6.08
C GLY A 83 4.37 5.24 -7.17
N GLN A 84 4.01 5.02 -8.44
CA GLN A 84 4.61 5.73 -9.56
C GLN A 84 3.56 6.15 -10.59
N GLY A 85 3.10 7.39 -10.49
CA GLY A 85 2.09 7.92 -11.42
C GLY A 85 0.74 7.21 -11.25
N LYS A 86 0.37 6.36 -12.21
CA LYS A 86 -0.91 5.60 -12.19
C LYS A 86 -0.75 4.12 -11.87
N LYS A 87 0.47 3.65 -11.63
CA LYS A 87 0.75 2.26 -11.28
C LYS A 87 1.31 2.16 -9.88
N VAL A 88 1.11 1.01 -9.27
CA VAL A 88 1.75 0.64 -8.01
C VAL A 88 2.57 -0.62 -8.23
N THR A 89 3.76 -0.66 -7.64
CA THR A 89 4.61 -1.85 -7.63
C THR A 89 4.58 -2.43 -6.22
N ILE A 90 4.22 -3.69 -6.10
CA ILE A 90 4.28 -4.45 -4.85
C ILE A 90 5.56 -5.25 -4.84
N ILE A 91 6.28 -5.25 -3.72
CA ILE A 91 7.56 -5.93 -3.55
C ILE A 91 7.53 -6.78 -2.27
N ASP A 92 7.87 -8.05 -2.41
CA ASP A 92 8.11 -8.99 -1.32
C ASP A 92 9.57 -8.88 -0.86
N ASN A 93 9.82 -7.97 0.08
CA ASN A 93 11.15 -7.75 0.63
C ASN A 93 11.58 -8.81 1.65
N ILE A 94 10.65 -9.63 2.14
CA ILE A 94 10.93 -10.68 3.13
C ILE A 94 11.27 -11.99 2.42
N GLY A 95 10.84 -12.16 1.15
CA GLY A 95 11.01 -13.38 0.40
C GLY A 95 10.05 -14.47 0.88
N CYS A 96 8.80 -14.09 1.20
CA CYS A 96 7.76 -15.06 1.50
C CYS A 96 7.36 -15.92 0.28
N GLY A 97 7.88 -15.59 -0.91
CA GLY A 97 7.70 -16.35 -2.13
C GLY A 97 6.38 -16.04 -2.83
N CYS A 98 5.79 -14.88 -2.52
CA CYS A 98 4.49 -14.49 -3.08
C CYS A 98 4.56 -14.16 -4.57
N PHE A 99 5.70 -13.70 -5.06
CA PHE A 99 5.90 -13.28 -6.44
C PHE A 99 7.15 -13.94 -7.03
N ALA A 100 7.09 -14.34 -8.31
CA ALA A 100 8.18 -15.05 -8.98
C ALA A 100 9.52 -14.26 -8.97
N ASP A 101 9.44 -12.94 -9.18
CA ASP A 101 10.60 -12.02 -9.15
C ASP A 101 10.60 -11.12 -7.91
N ASN A 102 9.96 -11.57 -6.81
CA ASN A 102 9.73 -10.80 -5.59
C ASN A 102 9.01 -9.45 -5.80
N SER A 103 8.47 -9.19 -6.99
CA SER A 103 7.77 -7.95 -7.29
C SER A 103 6.70 -8.16 -8.36
N ILE A 104 5.70 -7.28 -8.35
CA ILE A 104 4.62 -7.25 -9.34
C ILE A 104 4.12 -5.82 -9.53
N ASP A 105 3.94 -5.43 -10.80
CA ASP A 105 3.34 -4.15 -11.18
C ASP A 105 1.83 -4.32 -11.32
N CYS A 106 1.06 -3.51 -10.59
CA CYS A 106 -0.39 -3.43 -10.71
C CYS A 106 -0.77 -2.05 -11.28
N SER A 107 -1.44 -2.05 -12.42
CA SER A 107 -1.96 -0.85 -13.09
C SER A 107 -3.47 -0.72 -12.97
N THR A 108 -4.15 -1.77 -12.54
CA THR A 108 -5.61 -1.80 -12.36
C THR A 108 -6.02 -2.28 -10.97
N TYR A 109 -7.24 -1.93 -10.59
CA TYR A 109 -7.86 -2.37 -9.34
C TYR A 109 -7.90 -3.89 -9.24
N ASP A 110 -8.36 -4.58 -10.29
CA ASP A 110 -8.50 -6.03 -10.30
C ASP A 110 -7.15 -6.75 -10.16
N GLU A 111 -6.09 -6.24 -10.81
CA GLU A 111 -4.73 -6.75 -10.65
C GLU A 111 -4.25 -6.67 -9.20
N LEU A 112 -4.49 -5.52 -8.54
CA LEU A 112 -4.11 -5.35 -7.14
C LEU A 112 -4.93 -6.25 -6.21
N VAL A 113 -6.23 -6.40 -6.45
CA VAL A 113 -7.08 -7.31 -5.67
C VAL A 113 -6.58 -8.74 -5.77
N VAL A 114 -6.27 -9.22 -6.98
CA VAL A 114 -5.72 -10.56 -7.18
C VAL A 114 -4.38 -10.71 -6.46
N CYS A 115 -3.48 -9.74 -6.63
CA CYS A 115 -2.16 -9.72 -5.99
C CYS A 115 -2.26 -9.81 -4.46
N ILE A 116 -3.08 -8.97 -3.83
CA ILE A 116 -3.21 -8.94 -2.37
C ILE A 116 -3.90 -10.20 -1.83
N ASN A 117 -4.91 -10.74 -2.53
CA ASN A 117 -5.53 -12.00 -2.14
C ASN A 117 -4.57 -13.18 -2.24
N GLN A 118 -3.73 -13.24 -3.27
CA GLN A 118 -2.70 -14.28 -3.40
C GLN A 118 -1.72 -14.22 -2.22
N TRP A 119 -1.22 -13.03 -1.89
CA TRP A 119 -0.38 -12.84 -0.71
C TRP A 119 -1.05 -13.29 0.58
N LEU A 120 -2.28 -12.81 0.83
CA LEU A 120 -3.05 -13.19 2.03
C LEU A 120 -3.27 -14.70 2.12
N SER A 121 -3.54 -15.37 1.00
CA SER A 121 -3.71 -16.82 0.98
C SER A 121 -2.43 -17.58 1.39
N LEU A 122 -1.24 -17.03 1.12
CA LEU A 122 0.03 -17.64 1.51
C LEU A 122 0.32 -17.45 2.99
N VAL A 123 0.04 -16.27 3.52
CA VAL A 123 0.45 -15.87 4.89
C VAL A 123 -0.59 -16.18 5.97
N LEU A 124 -1.84 -16.47 5.57
CA LEU A 124 -2.92 -16.90 6.46
C LEU A 124 -3.10 -18.43 6.50
N ASN A 125 -2.38 -19.17 5.66
CA ASN A 125 -2.31 -20.64 5.69
C ASN A 125 -1.35 -21.13 6.78
#